data_AF-A0A2T4CSZ7-F1
#
_entry.id   AF-A0A2T4CSZ7-F1
#
_cell.length_a   1.000
_cell.length_b   1.000
_cell.length_c   1.000
_cell.angle_alpha   90.00
_cell.angle_beta   90.00
_cell.angle_gamma   90.00
#
_symmetry.space_group_name_H-M   'P 1'
#
loop_
_entity.id
_entity.type
_entity.pdbx_description
1 polymer ?
#
loop_
_entity_poly.entity_id
_entity_poly.type
_entity_poly.pdbx_seq_one_letter_code
_entity_poly.pdbx_strand_id
1 'polypeptide(L)'
;MKKLLLALPFIFAAQQALAIDDQDKENYKTNYTKQLKPLVVQKLSADRPEMSARAIDDEANAYVTKMASCQLDALLQFSEEYSEKAIMPVAQGADIAQTTHDLNQQMLQDIEAGNLSKDKAAMMIQIAQESAQICMNS
;
A
#
# COMPACT_ATOMS: atom_id res chain seq x y z
N MET A 1 19.65 -8.99 -57.35
CA MET A 1 18.42 -9.21 -56.56
C MET A 1 18.62 -10.53 -55.81
N LYS A 2 18.49 -10.72 -54.49
CA LYS A 2 17.86 -10.01 -53.36
C LYS A 2 18.76 -10.24 -52.13
N LYS A 3 19.04 -9.19 -51.35
CA LYS A 3 19.62 -9.32 -50.01
C LYS A 3 18.50 -9.80 -49.07
N LEU A 4 18.63 -11.00 -48.51
CA LEU A 4 17.73 -11.46 -47.45
C LEU A 4 18.13 -10.75 -46.16
N LEU A 5 17.32 -9.77 -45.76
CA LEU A 5 17.34 -9.19 -44.42
C LEU A 5 16.65 -10.18 -43.48
N LEU A 6 17.43 -10.77 -42.57
CA LEU A 6 16.93 -11.49 -41.40
C LEU A 6 16.21 -10.47 -40.50
N ALA A 7 14.89 -10.44 -40.57
CA ALA A 7 14.06 -9.76 -39.58
C ALA A 7 14.07 -10.59 -38.30
N LEU A 8 14.88 -10.19 -37.31
CA LEU A 8 14.71 -10.65 -35.95
C LEU A 8 13.39 -10.10 -35.40
N PRO A 9 12.48 -10.95 -34.86
CA PRO A 9 11.40 -10.43 -34.04
C PRO A 9 12.04 -9.95 -32.73
N PHE A 10 12.15 -8.63 -32.60
CA PHE A 10 12.39 -7.99 -31.32
C PHE A 10 11.16 -8.28 -30.44
N ILE A 11 11.21 -9.36 -29.67
CA ILE A 11 10.34 -9.54 -28.51
C ILE A 11 10.89 -8.57 -27.46
N PHE A 12 10.54 -7.29 -27.59
CA PHE A 12 10.56 -6.37 -26.47
C PHE A 12 9.44 -6.83 -25.53
N ALA A 13 9.73 -7.82 -24.69
CA ALA A 13 9.07 -7.95 -23.40
C ALA A 13 9.57 -6.78 -22.55
N ALA A 14 9.12 -5.58 -22.88
CA ALA A 14 9.19 -4.47 -21.96
C ALA A 14 8.39 -4.93 -20.73
N GLN A 15 9.08 -5.20 -19.63
CA GLN A 15 8.47 -5.16 -18.31
C GLN A 15 7.95 -3.73 -18.17
N GLN A 16 6.73 -3.47 -18.64
CA GLN A 16 5.99 -2.30 -18.25
C GLN A 16 5.76 -2.51 -16.75
N ALA A 17 6.56 -1.86 -15.92
CA ALA A 17 6.16 -1.59 -14.55
C ALA A 17 4.74 -1.01 -14.67
N LEU A 18 3.76 -1.76 -14.18
CA LEU A 18 2.37 -1.33 -14.24
C LEU A 18 2.28 -0.22 -13.19
N ALA A 19 2.41 1.02 -13.64
CA ALA A 19 2.22 2.17 -12.78
C ALA A 19 0.85 2.05 -12.09
N ILE A 20 0.82 2.24 -10.76
CA ILE A 20 -0.40 2.17 -9.96
C ILE A 20 -1.45 3.11 -10.55
N ASP A 21 -2.51 2.54 -11.11
CA ASP A 21 -3.59 3.32 -11.72
C ASP A 21 -4.68 3.68 -10.69
N ASP A 22 -5.69 4.44 -11.13
CA ASP A 22 -6.76 4.88 -10.23
C ASP A 22 -7.66 3.71 -9.77
N GLN A 23 -7.80 2.66 -10.57
CA GLN A 23 -8.54 1.46 -10.18
C GLN A 23 -7.78 0.69 -9.09
N ASP A 24 -6.45 0.59 -9.20
CA ASP A 24 -5.60 -0.02 -8.18
C ASP A 24 -5.70 0.71 -6.84
N LYS A 25 -5.74 2.05 -6.87
CA LYS A 25 -5.93 2.88 -5.67
C LYS A 25 -7.28 2.64 -5.00
N GLU A 26 -8.37 2.57 -5.78
CA GLU A 26 -9.70 2.28 -5.24
C GLU A 26 -9.79 0.85 -4.70
N ASN A 27 -9.18 -0.11 -5.39
CA ASN A 27 -9.11 -1.50 -4.95
C ASN A 27 -8.31 -1.63 -3.64
N TYR A 28 -7.17 -0.94 -3.53
CA TYR A 28 -6.38 -0.85 -2.32
C TYR A 28 -7.24 -0.38 -1.15
N LYS A 29 -7.92 0.77 -1.29
CA LYS A 29 -8.76 1.33 -0.23
C LYS A 29 -9.90 0.41 0.17
N THR A 30 -10.52 -0.24 -0.81
CA THR A 30 -11.62 -1.19 -0.60
C THR A 30 -11.15 -2.41 0.20
N ASN A 31 -10.06 -3.04 -0.21
CA ASN A 31 -9.53 -4.21 0.46
C ASN A 31 -8.96 -3.86 1.83
N TYR A 32 -8.31 -2.69 1.96
CA TYR A 32 -7.82 -2.18 3.23
C TYR A 32 -8.97 -2.02 4.24
N THR A 33 -10.03 -1.33 3.83
CA THR A 33 -11.22 -1.11 4.64
C THR A 33 -11.88 -2.42 5.06
N LYS A 34 -12.02 -3.37 4.11
CA LYS A 34 -12.61 -4.68 4.37
C LYS A 34 -11.88 -5.47 5.45
N GLN A 35 -10.54 -5.41 5.46
CA GLN A 35 -9.72 -6.13 6.44
C GLN A 35 -9.69 -5.44 7.82
N LEU A 36 -9.64 -4.10 7.85
CA LEU A 36 -9.47 -3.34 9.09
C LEU A 36 -10.78 -3.05 9.83
N LYS A 37 -11.91 -2.88 9.12
CA LYS A 37 -13.20 -2.53 9.75
C LYS A 37 -13.59 -3.47 10.91
N PRO A 38 -13.51 -4.81 10.77
CA PRO A 38 -13.89 -5.72 11.86
C PRO A 38 -13.07 -5.51 13.14
N LEU A 39 -11.77 -5.21 13.01
CA LEU A 39 -10.88 -4.97 14.15
C LEU A 39 -11.23 -3.66 14.86
N VAL A 40 -11.54 -2.61 14.09
CA VAL A 40 -11.97 -1.31 14.65
C VAL A 40 -13.33 -1.42 15.32
N VAL A 41 -14.29 -2.14 14.73
CA VAL A 41 -15.59 -2.42 15.35
C VAL A 41 -15.40 -3.16 16.68
N GLN A 42 -14.56 -4.19 16.71
CA GLN A 42 -14.28 -4.92 17.94
C GLN A 42 -13.69 -4.01 19.02
N LYS A 43 -12.74 -3.15 18.65
CA LYS A 43 -12.09 -2.22 19.57
C LYS A 43 -13.06 -1.17 20.11
N LEU A 44 -13.83 -0.52 19.24
CA LEU A 44 -14.83 0.47 19.64
C LEU A 44 -15.92 -0.16 20.52
N SER A 45 -16.37 -1.37 20.20
CA SER A 45 -17.37 -2.09 21.03
C SER A 45 -16.86 -2.37 22.44
N ALA A 46 -15.56 -2.66 22.59
CA ALA A 46 -14.94 -2.91 23.88
C ALA A 46 -14.71 -1.61 24.68
N ASP A 47 -14.28 -0.55 23.99
CA ASP A 47 -13.90 0.72 24.63
C ASP A 47 -15.11 1.63 24.91
N ARG A 48 -16.19 1.51 24.12
CA ARG A 48 -17.37 2.37 24.13
C ARG A 48 -18.67 1.55 24.22
N PRO A 49 -18.86 0.75 25.30
CA PRO A 49 -20.01 -0.15 25.43
C PRO A 49 -21.37 0.59 25.49
N GLU A 50 -21.36 1.90 25.71
CA GLU A 50 -22.56 2.75 25.68
C GLU A 50 -23.06 3.05 24.26
N MET A 51 -22.22 2.88 23.24
CA MET A 51 -22.61 3.15 21.86
C MET A 51 -23.49 2.04 21.30
N SER A 52 -24.47 2.42 20.46
CA SER A 52 -25.24 1.45 19.70
C SER A 52 -24.38 0.76 18.65
N ALA A 53 -24.72 -0.49 18.29
CA ALA A 53 -24.02 -1.23 17.23
C ALA A 53 -23.98 -0.45 15.90
N ARG A 54 -25.05 0.29 15.57
CA ARG A 54 -25.09 1.14 14.37
C ARG A 54 -24.09 2.30 14.46
N ALA A 55 -24.04 2.99 15.60
CA ALA A 55 -23.09 4.09 15.80
C ALA A 55 -21.63 3.59 15.76
N ILE A 56 -21.36 2.41 16.31
CA ILE A 56 -20.04 1.77 16.22
C ILE A 56 -19.69 1.44 14.76
N ASP A 57 -20.62 0.88 13.99
CA ASP A 57 -20.38 0.57 12.57
C ASP A 57 -20.13 1.82 11.74
N ASP A 58 -20.92 2.88 11.94
CA ASP A 58 -20.79 4.16 11.26
C ASP A 58 -19.43 4.83 11.59
N GLU A 59 -19.04 4.86 12.87
CA GLU A 59 -17.75 5.43 13.32
C GLU A 59 -16.57 4.61 12.80
N ALA A 60 -16.63 3.27 12.90
CA ALA A 60 -15.61 2.39 12.36
C ALA A 60 -15.45 2.59 10.85
N ASN A 61 -16.55 2.68 10.10
CA ASN A 61 -16.55 2.88 8.66
C ASN A 61 -15.91 4.21 8.27
N ALA A 62 -16.28 5.30 8.94
CA ALA A 62 -15.69 6.61 8.71
C ALA A 62 -14.18 6.61 9.00
N TYR A 63 -13.78 6.03 10.13
CA TYR A 63 -12.38 5.94 10.54
C TYR A 63 -11.52 5.16 9.54
N VAL A 64 -11.94 3.93 9.18
CA VAL A 64 -11.13 3.09 8.29
C VAL A 64 -11.09 3.60 6.85
N THR A 65 -12.16 4.24 6.37
CA THR A 65 -12.18 4.86 5.03
C THR A 65 -11.16 5.99 4.96
N LYS A 66 -11.11 6.85 6.00
CA LYS A 66 -10.11 7.91 6.10
C LYS A 66 -8.70 7.33 6.20
N MET A 67 -8.50 6.34 7.07
CA MET A 67 -7.20 5.68 7.24
C MET A 67 -6.71 5.04 5.94
N ALA A 68 -7.58 4.37 5.18
CA ALA A 68 -7.22 3.75 3.92
C ALA A 68 -6.67 4.78 2.91
N SER A 69 -7.32 5.93 2.79
CA SER A 69 -6.85 7.03 1.94
C SER A 69 -5.52 7.62 2.44
N CYS A 70 -5.42 7.92 3.73
CA CYS A 70 -4.20 8.48 4.32
C CYS A 70 -2.99 7.54 4.19
N GLN A 71 -3.20 6.24 4.36
CA GLN A 71 -2.16 5.22 4.19
C GLN A 71 -1.75 5.10 2.72
N LEU A 72 -2.70 5.12 1.78
CA LEU A 72 -2.39 5.12 0.35
C LEU A 72 -1.51 6.32 -0.02
N ASP A 73 -1.90 7.52 0.38
CA ASP A 73 -1.16 8.74 0.09
C ASP A 73 0.25 8.72 0.69
N ALA A 74 0.40 8.16 1.89
CA ALA A 74 1.69 7.97 2.54
C ALA A 74 2.59 6.96 1.80
N LEU A 75 2.03 5.83 1.36
CA LEU A 75 2.78 4.80 0.63
C LEU A 75 3.20 5.30 -0.76
N LEU A 76 2.42 6.17 -1.39
CA LEU A 76 2.80 6.83 -2.65
C LEU A 76 4.03 7.75 -2.51
N GLN A 77 4.45 8.11 -1.29
CA GLN A 77 5.71 8.83 -1.04
C GLN A 77 6.94 7.94 -1.07
N PHE A 78 6.76 6.61 -1.03
CA PHE A 78 7.89 5.69 -1.19
C PHE A 78 8.44 5.77 -2.63
N SER A 79 9.67 5.30 -2.84
CA SER A 79 10.13 5.11 -4.22
C SER A 79 9.22 4.13 -4.94
N GLU A 80 9.05 4.32 -6.26
CA GLU A 80 8.13 3.57 -7.11
C GLU A 80 8.13 2.07 -6.82
N GLU A 81 9.31 1.45 -6.75
CA GLU A 81 9.46 0.02 -6.44
C GLU A 81 8.82 -0.41 -5.11
N TYR A 82 9.02 0.34 -4.03
CA TYR A 82 8.47 0.00 -2.72
C TYR A 82 6.98 0.38 -2.61
N SER A 83 6.57 1.44 -3.30
CA SER A 83 5.17 1.85 -3.40
C SER A 83 4.34 0.77 -4.10
N GLU A 84 4.81 0.26 -5.25
CA GLU A 84 4.16 -0.83 -5.98
C GLU A 84 4.05 -2.10 -5.13
N LYS A 85 5.14 -2.48 -4.45
CA LYS A 85 5.15 -3.65 -3.55
C LYS A 85 4.24 -3.50 -2.33
N ALA A 86 4.00 -2.27 -1.86
CA ALA A 86 3.10 -2.02 -0.74
C ALA A 86 1.62 -1.98 -1.15
N ILE A 87 1.33 -1.46 -2.35
CA ILE A 87 -0.04 -1.15 -2.79
C ILE A 87 -0.64 -2.29 -3.61
N MET A 88 0.09 -2.80 -4.60
CA MET A 88 -0.48 -3.75 -5.59
C MET A 88 -0.97 -5.05 -4.95
N PRO A 89 -0.26 -5.70 -4.01
CA PRO A 89 -0.77 -6.92 -3.39
C PRO A 89 -2.10 -6.68 -2.66
N VAL A 90 -2.21 -5.59 -1.90
CA VAL A 90 -3.45 -5.25 -1.17
C VAL A 90 -4.56 -4.86 -2.14
N ALA A 91 -4.26 -4.13 -3.22
CA ALA A 91 -5.21 -3.87 -4.30
C ALA A 91 -5.74 -5.17 -4.92
N GLN A 92 -4.91 -6.20 -5.02
CA GLN A 92 -5.28 -7.54 -5.51
C GLN A 92 -5.93 -8.43 -4.44
N GLY A 93 -6.10 -7.94 -3.21
CA GLY A 93 -6.79 -8.62 -2.12
C GLY A 93 -5.89 -9.40 -1.16
N ALA A 94 -4.57 -9.22 -1.23
CA ALA A 94 -3.64 -9.78 -0.24
C ALA A 94 -3.85 -9.18 1.15
N ASP A 95 -3.42 -9.92 2.18
CA ASP A 95 -3.46 -9.48 3.56
C ASP A 95 -2.50 -8.30 3.81
N ILE A 96 -2.97 -7.26 4.51
CA ILE A 96 -2.17 -6.05 4.77
C ILE A 96 -0.97 -6.35 5.68
N ALA A 97 -1.15 -7.17 6.71
CA ALA A 97 -0.09 -7.46 7.66
C ALA A 97 1.02 -8.28 6.99
N GLN A 98 0.63 -9.26 6.16
CA GLN A 98 1.58 -10.03 5.36
C GLN A 98 2.30 -9.14 4.33
N THR A 99 1.56 -8.30 3.59
CA THR A 99 2.17 -7.40 2.60
C THR A 99 3.17 -6.44 3.26
N THR A 100 2.83 -5.92 4.44
CA THR A 100 3.71 -5.06 5.22
C THR A 100 4.95 -5.82 5.72
N HIS A 101 4.77 -7.06 6.18
CA HIS A 101 5.89 -7.91 6.57
C HIS A 101 6.85 -8.16 5.40
N ASP A 102 6.32 -8.55 4.24
CA ASP A 102 7.09 -8.85 3.04
C ASP A 102 7.86 -7.62 2.55
N LEU A 103 7.22 -6.44 2.56
CA LEU A 103 7.87 -5.17 2.25
C LEU A 103 9.05 -4.88 3.20
N ASN A 104 8.84 -5.05 4.50
CA ASN A 104 9.89 -4.83 5.50
C ASN A 104 11.06 -5.81 5.32
N GLN A 105 10.78 -7.07 4.97
CA GLN A 105 11.83 -8.04 4.66
C GLN A 105 12.60 -7.66 3.39
N GLN A 106 11.92 -7.21 2.34
CA GLN A 106 12.56 -6.75 1.11
C GLN A 106 13.47 -5.53 1.38
N MET A 107 12.97 -4.52 2.10
CA MET A 107 13.78 -3.34 2.46
C MET A 107 15.01 -3.73 3.30
N LEU A 108 14.87 -4.70 4.21
CA LEU A 108 16.00 -5.22 4.98
C LEU A 108 17.04 -5.90 4.07
N GLN A 109 16.59 -6.75 3.15
CA GLN A 109 17.48 -7.42 2.18
C GLN A 109 18.20 -6.40 1.28
N ASP A 110 17.50 -5.36 0.82
CA ASP A 110 18.10 -4.30 0.02
C ASP A 110 19.11 -3.47 0.81
N ILE A 111 18.88 -3.30 2.12
CA ILE A 111 19.86 -2.69 3.02
C ILE A 111 21.12 -3.55 3.15
N GLU A 112 20.95 -4.85 3.35
CA GLU A 112 22.06 -5.79 3.48
C GLU A 112 22.86 -5.94 2.18
N ALA A 113 22.19 -5.88 1.03
CA ALA A 113 22.80 -5.91 -0.29
C ALA A 113 23.44 -4.57 -0.70
N GLY A 114 23.19 -3.48 0.04
CA GLY A 114 23.69 -2.13 -0.28
C GLY A 114 22.89 -1.40 -1.36
N ASN A 115 21.72 -1.91 -1.75
CA ASN A 115 20.80 -1.29 -2.71
C ASN A 115 19.97 -0.16 -2.07
N LEU A 116 19.78 -0.20 -0.75
CA LEU A 116 19.10 0.83 0.03
C LEU A 116 19.95 1.22 1.25
N SER A 117 20.20 2.52 1.48
CA SER A 117 20.88 2.92 2.73
C SER A 117 19.90 2.93 3.91
N LYS A 118 20.39 2.62 5.11
CA LYS A 118 19.59 2.68 6.34
C LYS A 118 18.96 4.06 6.56
N ASP A 119 19.71 5.12 6.32
CA ASP A 119 19.23 6.50 6.48
C ASP A 119 18.11 6.82 5.49
N LYS A 120 18.24 6.36 4.23
CA LYS A 120 17.19 6.54 3.22
C LYS A 120 15.93 5.76 3.57
N ALA A 121 16.09 4.50 4.04
CA ALA A 121 14.97 3.69 4.50
C ALA A 121 14.23 4.36 5.68
N ALA A 122 14.98 4.81 6.68
CA ALA A 122 14.43 5.48 7.86
C ALA A 122 13.69 6.77 7.48
N MET A 123 14.29 7.60 6.64
CA MET A 123 13.69 8.85 6.17
C MET A 123 12.38 8.60 5.39
N MET A 124 12.39 7.63 4.48
CA MET A 124 11.20 7.27 3.69
C MET A 124 10.05 6.80 4.60
N ILE A 125 10.34 5.91 5.55
CA ILE A 125 9.34 5.43 6.53
C ILE A 125 8.82 6.59 7.38
N GLN A 126 9.72 7.45 7.88
CA GLN A 126 9.33 8.57 8.73
C GLN A 126 8.42 9.56 7.99
N ILE A 127 8.77 9.95 6.76
CA ILE A 127 7.95 10.85 5.94
C ILE A 127 6.56 10.28 5.70
N ALA A 128 6.46 8.99 5.37
CA ALA A 128 5.16 8.34 5.16
C ALA A 128 4.34 8.29 6.46
N GLN A 129 4.94 7.96 7.60
CA GLN A 129 4.26 7.96 8.90
C GLN A 129 3.77 9.36 9.28
N GLU A 130 4.60 10.39 9.10
CA GLU A 130 4.22 11.77 9.35
C GLU A 130 3.08 12.22 8.42
N SER A 131 3.14 11.86 7.13
CA SER A 131 2.09 12.16 6.16
C SER A 131 0.75 11.50 6.53
N ALA A 132 0.75 10.22 6.87
CA ALA A 132 -0.44 9.51 7.32
C ALA A 132 -1.02 10.13 8.60
N GLN A 133 -0.16 10.50 9.55
CA GLN A 133 -0.58 11.11 10.81
C GLN A 133 -1.20 12.50 10.58
N ILE A 134 -0.61 13.34 9.74
CA ILE A 134 -1.17 14.65 9.38
C ILE A 134 -2.55 14.47 8.72
N CYS A 135 -2.65 13.56 7.75
CA CYS A 135 -3.90 13.27 7.06
C CYS A 135 -4.99 12.79 8.03
N MET A 136 -4.66 11.91 8.99
CA MET A 136 -5.63 11.43 9.98
C MET A 136 -6.16 12.52 10.91
N ASN A 137 -5.36 13.56 11.18
CA ASN A 137 -5.74 14.66 12.07
C ASN A 137 -6.34 15.89 11.36
N SER A 138 -6.35 15.91 10.02
CA SER A 138 -6.93 17.00 9.21
C SER A 138 -8.43 16.84 9.03
#